data_AF-A0A969DK08-F1
#
_entry.id   AF-A0A969DK08-F1
#
_cell.length_a   1.000
_cell.length_b   1.000
_cell.length_c   1.000
_cell.angle_alpha   90.00
_cell.angle_beta   90.00
_cell.angle_gamma   90.00
#
_symmetry.space_group_name_H-M   'P 1'
#
loop_
_entity.id
_entity.type
_entity.pdbx_description
1 polymer ?
#
loop_
_entity_poly.entity_id
_entity_poly.type
_entity_poly.pdbx_seq_one_letter_code
_entity_poly.pdbx_strand_id
1 'polypeptide(L)' 'MTRCECAGLPFDEIAGISEREGIEEFEQLTRRTGCAGTCTACQPDLERFLARRREGLAGSVRWGA' A
#
# COMPACT_ATOMS: atom_id res chain seq x y z
N MET A 1 10.88 6.64 -2.42
CA MET A 1 11.06 6.14 -1.04
C MET A 1 10.44 4.74 -0.92
N THR A 2 10.77 3.93 0.08
CA THR A 2 10.20 2.57 0.28
C THR A 2 9.59 2.34 1.67
N ARG A 3 9.54 3.38 2.51
CA ARG A 3 8.98 3.36 3.87
C ARG A 3 8.44 4.73 4.23
N CYS A 4 7.52 4.79 5.19
CA CYS A 4 7.10 6.03 5.83
C CYS A 4 8.00 6.31 7.02
N GLU A 5 8.72 7.44 7.01
CA GLU A 5 9.57 7.81 8.16
C GLU A 5 8.76 8.24 9.39
N CYS A 6 7.61 8.90 9.20
CA CYS A 6 6.78 9.35 10.32
C CYS A 6 6.11 8.19 11.06
N ALA A 7 5.62 7.18 10.33
CA ALA A 7 5.02 5.99 10.91
C ALA A 7 6.04 4.90 11.24
N GLY A 8 7.27 4.99 10.71
CA GLY A 8 8.31 3.97 10.85
C GLY A 8 8.02 2.68 10.08
N LEU A 9 7.04 2.67 9.17
CA LEU A 9 6.55 1.46 8.50
C LEU A 9 7.07 1.34 7.06
N PRO A 10 7.63 0.18 6.65
CA PRO A 10 7.95 -0.10 5.26
C PRO A 10 6.67 -0.30 4.42
N PHE A 11 6.75 -0.03 3.12
CA PHE A 11 5.59 -0.15 2.23
C PHE A 11 5.08 -1.59 2.09
N ASP A 12 5.97 -2.58 2.15
CA ASP A 12 5.57 -3.99 2.17
C ASP A 12 4.70 -4.34 3.38
N GLU A 13 4.99 -3.78 4.55
CA GLU A 13 4.19 -3.99 5.75
C GLU A 13 2.83 -3.29 5.64
N ILE A 14 2.80 -2.08 5.08
CA ILE A 14 1.55 -1.35 4.81
C ILE A 14 0.67 -2.13 3.83
N ALA A 15 1.25 -2.68 2.76
CA ALA A 15 0.52 -3.54 1.81
C ALA A 15 0.04 -4.83 2.49
N GLY A 16 0.87 -5.46 3.33
CA GLY A 16 0.46 -6.62 4.10
C GLY A 16 -0.66 -6.34 5.11
N ILE A 17 -0.77 -5.12 5.64
CA ILE A 17 -1.92 -4.69 6.46
C ILE A 17 -3.17 -4.55 5.57
N SER A 18 -3.04 -3.90 4.42
CA SER A 18 -4.13 -3.77 3.44
C SER A 18 -4.69 -5.14 3.04
N GLU A 19 -3.83 -6.11 2.73
CA GLU A 19 -4.22 -7.47 2.33
C GLU A 19 -4.86 -8.26 3.49
N ARG A 20 -4.25 -8.24 4.69
CA ARG A 20 -4.75 -9.01 5.85
C ARG A 20 -6.07 -8.48 6.41
N GLU A 21 -6.27 -7.16 6.36
CA GLU A 21 -7.46 -6.51 6.90
C GLU A 21 -8.52 -6.22 5.81
N GLY A 22 -8.23 -6.53 4.54
CA GLY A 22 -9.15 -6.30 3.42
C GLY A 22 -9.41 -4.81 3.14
N ILE A 23 -8.44 -3.95 3.41
CA ILE A 23 -8.55 -2.50 3.23
C ILE A 23 -8.17 -2.15 1.78
N GLU A 24 -9.15 -1.77 0.97
CA GLU A 24 -8.92 -1.38 -0.42
C GLU A 24 -8.79 0.15 -0.59
N GLU A 25 -9.36 0.91 0.34
CA GLU A 25 -9.39 2.38 0.31
C GLU A 25 -8.16 3.01 0.97
N PHE A 26 -7.48 3.90 0.23
CA PHE A 26 -6.25 4.54 0.68
C PHE A 26 -6.45 5.36 1.97
N GLU A 27 -7.59 6.03 2.11
CA GLU A 27 -7.93 6.83 3.29
C GLU A 27 -8.08 5.95 4.55
N GLN A 28 -8.71 4.77 4.40
CA GLN A 28 -8.82 3.81 5.49
C GLN A 28 -7.45 3.24 5.88
N LEU A 29 -6.61 2.94 4.89
CA LEU A 29 -5.24 2.46 5.12
C LEU A 29 -4.38 3.51 5.84
N THR A 30 -4.54 4.78 5.47
CA THR A 30 -3.91 5.93 6.11
C THR A 30 -4.36 6.05 7.57
N ARG A 31 -5.66 5.99 7.84
CA ARG A 31 -6.20 5.99 9.22
C ARG A 31 -5.68 4.82 10.05
N ARG A 32 -5.52 3.65 9.43
CA ARG A 32 -5.10 2.43 10.12
C ARG A 32 -3.62 2.40 10.47
N THR A 33 -2.77 2.90 9.56
CA THR A 33 -1.30 2.80 9.65
C THR A 33 -0.64 4.10 10.11
N GLY A 34 -1.34 5.24 10.04
CA GLY A 34 -0.76 6.57 10.25
C GLY A 34 0.15 7.03 9.10
N CYS A 35 0.43 6.17 8.12
CA CYS A 35 1.21 6.51 6.94
C CYS A 35 0.46 7.52 6.07
N ALA A 36 1.18 8.44 5.43
CA ALA A 36 0.60 9.51 4.60
C ALA A 36 -0.41 10.44 5.33
N GLY A 37 -0.45 10.42 6.66
CA GLY A 37 -1.34 11.29 7.44
C GLY A 37 -0.75 12.66 7.79
N THR A 38 0.50 12.70 8.27
CA THR A 38 1.09 13.95 8.83
C THR A 38 1.88 14.76 7.80
N CYS A 39 2.97 14.19 7.26
CA CYS A 39 3.86 14.92 6.35
C CYS A 39 3.50 14.74 4.87
N THR A 40 2.67 13.72 4.56
CA THR A 40 2.24 13.27 3.23
C THR A 40 3.35 12.98 2.21
N ALA A 41 4.63 13.16 2.56
CA ALA A 41 5.76 13.04 1.64
C ALA A 41 5.90 11.63 1.01
N CYS A 42 5.52 10.58 1.74
CA CYS A 42 5.57 9.20 1.24
C CYS A 42 4.36 8.81 0.39
N GLN A 43 3.31 9.63 0.32
CA GLN A 43 2.05 9.32 -0.35
C GLN A 43 2.23 8.93 -1.83
N PRO A 44 2.88 9.72 -2.70
CA PRO A 44 2.95 9.39 -4.13
C PRO A 44 3.73 8.09 -4.39
N ASP A 45 4.77 7.83 -3.60
CA ASP A 45 5.53 6.58 -3.70
C ASP A 45 4.70 5.38 -3.20
N LEU A 46 3.93 5.55 -2.12
CA LEU A 46 3.06 4.51 -1.57
C LEU A 46 1.92 4.17 -2.53
N GLU A 47 1.24 5.17 -3.10
CA GLU A 47 0.19 4.97 -4.10
C GLU A 47 0.72 4.20 -5.31
N ARG A 48 1.90 4.60 -5.82
CA ARG A 48 2.55 3.91 -6.94
C ARG A 48 2.94 2.47 -6.59
N PHE A 49 3.40 2.23 -5.36
CA PHE A 49 3.74 0.90 -4.87
C PHE A 49 2.50 0.00 -4.80
N LEU A 50 1.41 0.48 -4.20
CA LEU A 50 0.16 -0.26 -4.09
C LEU A 50 -0.48 -0.54 -5.46
N ALA A 51 -0.46 0.45 -6.37
CA ALA A 51 -0.96 0.29 -7.73
C ALA A 51 -0.21 -0.81 -8.49
N ARG A 52 1.13 -0.77 -8.49
CA ARG A 52 1.98 -1.79 -9.11
C ARG A 52 1.75 -3.19 -8.53
N ARG A 53 1.54 -3.26 -7.22
CA ARG A 53 1.25 -4.52 -6.54
C ARG A 53 -0.09 -5.10 -6.98
N ARG A 54 -1.13 -4.27 -7.10
CA ARG A 54 -2.45 -4.67 -7.63
C ARG A 54 -2.36 -5.13 -9.09
N GLU A 55 -1.60 -4.43 -9.93
CA GLU A 55 -1.34 -4.83 -11.32
C GLU A 55 -0.58 -6.16 -11.40
N GLY A 56 0.41 -6.38 -10.53
CA GLY A 56 1.14 -7.64 -10.43
C GLY A 56 0.28 -8.82 -9.95
N LEU A 57 -0.69 -8.56 -9.07
CA LEU A 57 -1.69 -9.55 -8.65
C LEU A 57 -2.68 -9.85 -9.78
N ALA A 58 -3.14 -8.84 -10.53
CA ALA A 58 -4.03 -9.02 -11.68
C ALA A 58 -3.36 -9.77 -12.84
N GLY A 59 -2.04 -9.61 -13.02
CA GLY A 59 -1.25 -10.35 -14.01
C GLY A 59 -0.92 -11.80 -13.62
N SER A 60 -1.21 -12.21 -12.38
CA SER A 60 -0.93 -13.57 -11.90
C SER A 60 -2.06 -14.58 -12.16
N VAL A 61 -3.24 -14.12 -12.61
CA VAL A 61 -4.29 -14.98 -13.14
C VAL A 61 -3.86 -15.44 -14.54
N ARG A 62 -3.13 -16.55 -14.56
CA ARG A 62 -2.87 -17.32 -15.78
C ARG A 62 -4.23 -17.70 -16.37
N TRP A 63 -4.61 -17.04 -17.46
CA TRP A 63 -5.64 -17.58 -18.34
C TRP A 63 -5.10 -18.87 -18.94
N GLY A 64 -5.60 -19.98 -18.43
CA GLY A 64 -5.36 -21.32 -18.94
C GLY A 64 -6.67 -22.09 -18.91
N ALA A 65 -7.35 -22.13 -20.06
CA ALA A 65 -8.17 -23.21 -20.60
C ALA A 65 -8.86 -22.69 -21.88
#